data_AF-A0A364NRL0-F1
#
_entry.id   AF-A0A364NRL0-F1
#
_cell.length_a   1.000
_cell.length_b   1.000
_cell.length_c   1.000
_cell.angle_alpha   90.00
_cell.angle_beta   90.00
_cell.angle_gamma   90.00
#
_symmetry.space_group_name_H-M   'P 1'
#
loop_
_entity.id
_entity.type
_entity.pdbx_description
1 polymer ?
#
loop_
_entity_poly.entity_id
_entity_poly.type
_entity_poly.pdbx_seq_one_letter_code
_entity_poly.pdbx_strand_id
1 'polypeptide(L)'
;MHPTLQTSKSQAVLIGEQKEELVRQWALRLLIEAQGYHLMFNNRNYFDDDMLVSIGIAIEDTTDMTPTKVLRILRQAAKHQTLVPNLPTAYQGNNLSLLGDSLSLSSIEQEILGFLVIKEQDSRLSNIIELFHQRRWVGSQQLVTMLSIALKYPRNVISQALSAEAPLRQCGLISPEDHHNGIELLTA
;
A
#
# COMPACT_ATOMS: atom_id res chain seq x y z
N MET A 1 5.08 19.16 -31.61
CA MET A 1 4.50 20.13 -30.67
C MET A 1 4.30 19.42 -29.35
N HIS A 2 5.18 19.66 -28.37
CA HIS A 2 5.02 19.10 -27.02
C HIS A 2 3.98 19.93 -26.26
N PRO A 3 2.90 19.33 -25.73
CA PRO A 3 2.02 20.04 -24.82
C PRO A 3 2.79 20.25 -23.51
N THR A 4 3.00 21.51 -23.17
CA THR A 4 3.68 21.95 -21.96
C THR A 4 2.81 21.60 -20.76
N LEU A 5 3.32 20.76 -19.85
CA LEU A 5 2.72 20.47 -18.55
C LEU A 5 2.80 21.73 -17.68
N GLN A 6 1.88 22.68 -17.86
CA GLN A 6 1.62 23.74 -16.89
C GLN A 6 0.57 23.25 -15.90
N THR A 7 1.01 22.49 -14.90
CA THR A 7 0.17 22.16 -13.75
C THR A 7 -0.10 23.44 -12.95
N SER A 8 -1.37 23.77 -12.78
CA SER A 8 -1.76 24.83 -11.84
C SER A 8 -1.48 24.34 -10.41
N LYS A 9 -0.95 25.20 -9.53
CA LYS A 9 -0.65 24.84 -8.12
C LYS A 9 -1.81 24.13 -7.43
N SER A 10 -3.06 24.53 -7.69
CA SER A 10 -4.25 23.92 -7.11
C SER A 10 -4.45 22.45 -7.53
N GLN A 11 -4.08 22.08 -8.76
CA GLN A 11 -4.17 20.68 -9.20
C GLN A 11 -3.08 19.82 -8.55
N ALA A 12 -1.85 20.32 -8.44
CA ALA A 12 -0.77 19.59 -7.78
C ALA A 12 -1.09 19.29 -6.30
N VAL A 13 -1.73 20.23 -5.61
CA VAL A 13 -2.20 20.05 -4.22
C VAL A 13 -3.26 18.95 -4.13
N LEU A 14 -4.29 18.99 -4.96
CA LEU A 14 -5.35 17.97 -4.97
C LEU A 14 -4.82 16.55 -5.28
N ILE A 15 -3.79 16.46 -6.12
CA ILE A 15 -3.12 15.20 -6.45
C ILE A 15 -2.36 14.63 -5.24
N GLY A 16 -1.63 15.50 -4.54
CA GLY A 16 -0.94 15.13 -3.30
C GLY A 16 -1.91 14.63 -2.24
N GLU A 17 -2.99 15.37 -2.00
CA GLU A 17 -4.04 15.01 -1.04
C GLU A 17 -4.69 13.66 -1.35
N GLN A 18 -4.97 13.37 -2.62
CA GLN A 18 -5.56 12.08 -3.01
C GLN A 18 -4.58 10.92 -2.79
N LYS A 19 -3.29 11.10 -3.14
CA LYS A 19 -2.25 10.08 -2.90
C LYS A 19 -2.10 9.82 -1.40
N GLU A 20 -2.10 10.88 -0.58
CA GLU A 20 -2.03 10.76 0.87
C GLU A 20 -3.19 9.98 1.45
N GLU A 21 -4.41 10.26 0.99
CA GLU A 21 -5.60 9.54 1.46
C GLU A 21 -5.59 8.07 1.02
N LEU A 22 -5.07 7.77 -0.17
CA LEU A 22 -4.92 6.40 -0.64
C LEU A 22 -3.89 5.62 0.19
N VAL A 23 -2.72 6.22 0.45
CA VAL A 23 -1.67 5.64 1.29
C VAL A 23 -2.22 5.37 2.69
N ARG A 24 -2.92 6.35 3.28
CA ARG A 24 -3.53 6.22 4.61
C ARG A 24 -4.60 5.13 4.65
N GLN A 25 -5.42 5.01 3.61
CA GLN A 25 -6.41 3.95 3.48
C GLN A 25 -5.76 2.56 3.50
N TRP A 26 -4.71 2.35 2.71
CA TRP A 26 -4.01 1.07 2.67
C TRP A 26 -3.27 0.76 3.97
N ALA A 27 -2.58 1.76 4.53
CA ALA A 27 -1.93 1.69 5.84
C ALA A 27 -2.89 1.21 6.92
N LEU A 28 -4.06 1.85 7.04
CA LEU A 28 -5.08 1.49 8.02
C LEU A 28 -5.60 0.06 7.82
N ARG A 29 -5.87 -0.35 6.58
CA ARG A 29 -6.30 -1.73 6.28
C ARG A 29 -5.24 -2.75 6.71
N LEU A 30 -3.97 -2.52 6.38
CA LEU A 30 -2.87 -3.40 6.76
C LEU A 30 -2.69 -3.44 8.28
N LEU A 31 -2.64 -2.29 8.93
CA LEU A 31 -2.46 -2.22 10.38
C LEU A 31 -3.61 -2.90 11.12
N ILE A 32 -4.86 -2.73 10.69
CA ILE A 32 -6.05 -3.26 11.37
C ILE A 32 -6.32 -4.72 10.99
N GLU A 33 -6.47 -5.01 9.70
CA GLU A 33 -7.03 -6.28 9.21
C GLU A 33 -5.96 -7.34 8.98
N ALA A 34 -4.75 -6.93 8.57
CA ALA A 34 -3.59 -7.83 8.59
C ALA A 34 -2.96 -7.93 9.99
N GLN A 35 -3.59 -7.31 11.00
CA GLN A 35 -3.12 -7.30 12.39
C GLN A 35 -1.72 -6.68 12.56
N GLY A 36 -1.32 -5.77 11.66
CA GLY A 36 -0.03 -5.07 11.74
C GLY A 36 0.17 -4.31 13.06
N TYR A 37 -0.92 -3.88 13.70
CA TYR A 37 -0.85 -3.24 15.03
C TYR A 37 -0.17 -4.11 16.10
N HIS A 38 -0.22 -5.44 15.99
CA HIS A 38 0.48 -6.34 16.91
C HIS A 38 2.00 -6.34 16.71
N LEU A 39 2.47 -5.98 15.51
CA LEU A 39 3.88 -5.96 15.16
C LEU A 39 4.60 -4.72 15.71
N MET A 40 3.86 -3.68 16.08
CA MET A 40 4.37 -2.45 16.73
C MET A 40 4.75 -2.66 18.21
N PHE A 41 4.78 -3.91 18.67
CA PHE A 41 5.15 -4.30 20.03
C PHE A 41 6.35 -5.24 20.03
N ASN A 42 7.37 -4.88 20.78
CA ASN A 42 8.53 -5.73 21.06
C ASN A 42 8.58 -6.05 22.56
N ASN A 43 8.55 -7.32 22.94
CA ASN A 43 8.54 -7.76 24.34
C ASN A 43 7.50 -7.02 25.22
N ARG A 44 6.31 -6.74 24.65
CA ARG A 44 5.19 -5.98 25.25
C ARG A 44 5.39 -4.47 25.36
N ASN A 45 6.53 -3.95 24.96
CA ASN A 45 6.77 -2.51 24.85
C ASN A 45 6.35 -2.03 23.47
N TYR A 46 5.56 -0.97 23.45
CA TYR A 46 5.24 -0.22 22.24
C TYR A 46 6.48 0.59 21.83
N PHE A 47 6.85 0.56 20.54
CA PHE A 47 8.13 1.13 20.09
C PHE A 47 8.05 2.07 18.89
N ASP A 48 6.85 2.36 18.37
CA ASP A 48 6.72 3.07 17.09
C ASP A 48 5.49 3.99 17.05
N ASP A 49 5.58 5.15 17.71
CA ASP A 49 4.63 6.26 17.60
C ASP A 49 4.83 7.07 16.32
N ASP A 50 6.07 7.26 15.88
CA ASP A 50 6.42 7.96 14.65
C ASP A 50 5.67 7.41 13.41
N MET A 51 5.51 6.09 13.31
CA MET A 51 4.75 5.49 12.21
C MET A 51 3.28 5.91 12.23
N LEU A 52 2.64 5.95 13.40
CA LEU A 52 1.23 6.37 13.51
C LEU A 52 1.08 7.87 13.22
N VAL A 53 2.03 8.69 13.70
CA VAL A 53 2.07 10.13 13.38
C VAL A 53 2.23 10.34 11.88
N SER A 54 3.07 9.56 11.20
CA SER A 54 3.33 9.69 9.76
C SER A 54 2.08 9.46 8.88
N ILE A 55 1.11 8.67 9.36
CA ILE A 55 -0.19 8.45 8.69
C ILE A 55 -1.32 9.33 9.24
N GLY A 56 -0.97 10.39 9.97
CA GLY A 56 -1.89 11.39 10.49
C GLY A 56 -2.65 10.96 11.74
N ILE A 57 -2.06 10.12 12.58
CA ILE A 57 -2.62 9.68 13.87
C ILE A 57 -1.72 10.18 15.00
N ALA A 58 -2.12 11.27 15.62
CA ALA A 58 -1.43 11.80 16.80
C ALA A 58 -1.73 10.93 18.04
N ILE A 59 -0.71 10.66 18.84
CA ILE A 59 -0.80 9.94 20.11
C ILE A 59 -0.22 10.85 21.18
N GLU A 60 -1.07 11.28 22.11
CA GLU A 60 -0.67 12.23 23.16
C GLU A 60 0.09 11.54 24.30
N ASP A 61 -0.19 10.25 24.55
CA ASP A 61 0.45 9.46 25.60
C ASP A 61 0.66 8.01 25.15
N THR A 62 1.92 7.60 25.11
CA THR A 62 2.35 6.22 24.78
C THR A 62 2.58 5.36 26.03
N THR A 63 2.50 5.96 27.23
CA THR A 63 2.63 5.26 28.51
C THR A 63 1.51 4.21 28.62
N ASP A 64 1.88 2.98 28.92
CA ASP A 64 0.95 1.83 29.01
C ASP A 64 0.13 1.58 27.73
N MET A 65 0.71 1.83 26.56
CA MET A 65 0.08 1.48 25.29
C MET A 65 -0.08 -0.05 25.21
N THR A 66 -1.28 -0.50 24.83
CA THR A 66 -1.59 -1.94 24.65
C THR A 66 -2.10 -2.19 23.23
N PRO A 67 -1.99 -3.42 22.70
CA PRO A 67 -2.48 -3.72 21.36
C PRO A 67 -3.97 -3.36 21.16
N THR A 68 -4.78 -3.54 22.20
CA THR A 68 -6.20 -3.16 22.18
C THR A 68 -6.41 -1.65 22.11
N LYS A 69 -5.59 -0.85 22.81
CA LYS A 69 -5.62 0.61 22.73
C LYS A 69 -5.23 1.08 21.33
N VAL A 70 -4.16 0.54 20.76
CA VAL A 70 -3.71 0.86 19.38
C VAL A 70 -4.80 0.51 18.37
N LEU A 71 -5.36 -0.70 18.44
CA LEU A 71 -6.43 -1.11 17.55
C LEU A 71 -7.66 -0.18 17.64
N ARG A 72 -8.01 0.29 18.84
CA ARG A 72 -9.10 1.25 19.03
C ARG A 72 -8.80 2.59 18.35
N ILE A 73 -7.58 3.11 18.51
CA ILE A 73 -7.13 4.35 17.87
C ILE A 73 -7.18 4.21 16.34
N LEU A 74 -6.64 3.11 15.79
CA LEU A 74 -6.65 2.84 14.35
C LEU A 74 -8.08 2.74 13.80
N ARG A 75 -8.98 2.04 14.50
CA ARG A 75 -10.40 1.94 14.11
C ARG A 75 -11.10 3.30 14.17
N GLN A 76 -10.75 4.16 15.12
CA GLN A 76 -11.29 5.51 15.18
C GLN A 76 -10.79 6.35 13.99
N ALA A 77 -9.49 6.30 13.68
CA ALA A 77 -8.93 6.96 12.50
C ALA A 77 -9.61 6.47 11.21
N ALA A 78 -9.80 5.16 11.06
CA ALA A 78 -10.46 4.55 9.89
C ALA A 78 -11.93 4.97 9.71
N LYS A 79 -12.64 5.37 10.78
CA LYS A 79 -14.01 5.90 10.67
C LYS A 79 -14.06 7.31 10.06
N HIS A 80 -12.99 8.07 10.22
CA HIS A 80 -12.86 9.43 9.69
C HIS A 80 -12.11 9.46 8.35
N GLN A 81 -11.72 8.29 7.83
CA GLN A 81 -11.07 8.14 6.54
C GLN A 81 -12.10 8.31 5.41
N THR A 82 -11.79 9.16 4.44
CA THR A 82 -12.51 9.22 3.17
C THR A 82 -12.10 8.03 2.32
N LEU A 83 -13.09 7.28 1.83
CA LEU A 83 -12.83 6.19 0.92
C LEU A 83 -12.41 6.73 -0.44
N VAL A 84 -11.26 6.29 -0.91
CA VAL A 84 -10.74 6.62 -2.25
C VAL A 84 -10.56 5.34 -3.07
N PRO A 85 -10.70 5.41 -4.41
CA PRO A 85 -10.39 4.28 -5.28
C PRO A 85 -8.96 3.79 -5.07
N ASN A 86 -8.73 2.50 -5.28
CA ASN A 86 -7.40 1.87 -5.13
C ASN A 86 -6.38 2.32 -6.19
N LEU A 87 -6.77 3.19 -7.12
CA LEU A 87 -5.87 3.90 -8.01
C LEU A 87 -6.09 5.41 -7.80
N PRO A 88 -5.02 6.22 -7.68
CA PRO A 88 -5.17 7.67 -7.68
C PRO A 88 -5.85 8.09 -8.98
N THR A 89 -6.93 8.86 -8.96
CA THR A 89 -7.64 9.24 -10.19
C THR A 89 -6.90 10.28 -11.03
N ALA A 90 -5.81 10.85 -10.51
CA ALA A 90 -5.01 11.85 -11.22
C ALA A 90 -3.89 11.23 -12.08
N TYR A 91 -2.96 12.05 -12.60
CA TYR A 91 -1.93 11.67 -13.57
C TYR A 91 -1.25 10.31 -13.33
N GLN A 92 -0.97 9.94 -12.08
CA GLN A 92 -0.42 8.62 -11.79
C GLN A 92 -1.39 7.49 -12.16
N GLY A 93 -2.68 7.57 -11.84
CA GLY A 93 -3.68 6.60 -12.31
C GLY A 93 -3.95 6.70 -13.80
N ASN A 94 -3.91 7.88 -14.41
CA ASN A 94 -4.01 7.98 -15.87
C ASN A 94 -2.82 7.31 -16.56
N ASN A 95 -1.60 7.50 -16.06
CA ASN A 95 -0.40 6.85 -16.59
C ASN A 95 -0.44 5.34 -16.38
N LEU A 96 -0.88 4.89 -15.19
CA LEU A 96 -1.06 3.47 -14.89
C LEU A 96 -2.17 2.84 -15.74
N SER A 97 -3.25 3.57 -16.01
CA SER A 97 -4.32 3.13 -16.91
C SER A 97 -3.83 3.05 -18.34
N LEU A 98 -3.12 4.06 -18.86
CA LEU A 98 -2.56 4.04 -20.21
C LEU A 98 -1.53 2.93 -20.40
N LEU A 99 -0.67 2.71 -19.41
CA LEU A 99 0.29 1.61 -19.41
C LEU A 99 -0.43 0.26 -19.29
N GLY A 100 -1.47 0.20 -18.46
CA GLY A 100 -2.35 -0.96 -18.33
C GLY A 100 -3.01 -1.34 -19.65
N ASP A 101 -3.64 -0.38 -20.33
CA ASP A 101 -4.30 -0.59 -21.62
C ASP A 101 -3.29 -1.05 -22.69
N SER A 102 -2.09 -0.47 -22.69
CA SER A 102 -1.02 -0.81 -23.64
C SER A 102 -0.49 -2.24 -23.45
N LEU A 103 -0.51 -2.74 -22.21
CA LEU A 103 -0.03 -4.08 -21.83
C LEU A 103 -1.18 -5.07 -21.63
N SER A 104 -2.42 -4.68 -21.94
CA SER A 104 -3.63 -5.48 -21.70
C SER A 104 -3.79 -5.95 -20.25
N LEU A 105 -3.40 -5.12 -19.28
CA LEU A 105 -3.60 -5.38 -17.85
C LEU A 105 -5.07 -5.18 -17.48
N SER A 106 -5.62 -6.14 -16.74
CA SER A 106 -6.93 -6.00 -16.09
C SER A 106 -6.93 -4.87 -15.05
N SER A 107 -8.11 -4.39 -14.65
CA SER A 107 -8.22 -3.35 -13.60
C SER A 107 -7.53 -3.75 -12.30
N ILE A 108 -7.62 -5.03 -11.91
CA ILE A 108 -7.00 -5.55 -10.69
C ILE A 108 -5.48 -5.53 -10.81
N GLU A 109 -4.95 -5.89 -11.98
CA GLU A 109 -3.52 -5.83 -12.26
C GLU A 109 -2.99 -4.38 -12.23
N GLN A 110 -3.76 -3.43 -12.76
CA GLN A 110 -3.43 -2.01 -12.67
C GLN A 110 -3.43 -1.51 -11.22
N GLU A 111 -4.39 -1.94 -10.40
CA GLU A 111 -4.43 -1.60 -8.97
C GLU A 111 -3.27 -2.22 -8.18
N ILE A 112 -2.90 -3.47 -8.48
CA ILE A 112 -1.70 -4.12 -7.92
C ILE A 112 -0.45 -3.34 -8.30
N LEU A 113 -0.29 -2.98 -9.58
CA LEU A 113 0.83 -2.19 -10.06
C LEU A 113 0.88 -0.83 -9.37
N GLY A 114 -0.26 -0.15 -9.26
CA GLY A 114 -0.38 1.14 -8.57
C GLY A 114 0.02 1.06 -7.09
N PHE A 115 -0.40 0.00 -6.40
CA PHE A 115 0.04 -0.25 -5.03
C PHE A 115 1.55 -0.40 -4.92
N LEU A 116 2.17 -1.22 -5.78
CA LEU A 116 3.61 -1.43 -5.78
C LEU A 116 4.38 -0.13 -6.10
N VAL A 117 3.92 0.65 -7.09
CA VAL A 117 4.54 1.92 -7.45
C VAL A 117 4.46 2.93 -6.30
N ILE A 118 3.32 3.01 -5.61
CA ILE A 118 3.16 3.91 -4.48
C ILE A 118 3.99 3.44 -3.28
N LYS A 119 4.07 2.13 -3.03
CA LYS A 119 4.96 1.57 -2.01
C LYS A 119 6.39 2.07 -2.21
N GLU A 120 6.93 1.99 -3.42
CA GLU A 120 8.31 2.42 -3.72
C GLU A 120 8.50 3.93 -3.57
N GLN A 121 7.44 4.72 -3.74
CA GLN A 121 7.51 6.19 -3.70
C GLN A 121 7.15 6.81 -2.35
N ASP A 122 6.47 6.08 -1.47
CA ASP A 122 5.93 6.60 -0.22
C ASP A 122 6.49 5.83 0.97
N SER A 123 7.43 6.47 1.67
CA SER A 123 8.11 5.88 2.82
C SER A 123 7.18 5.44 3.94
N ARG A 124 6.01 6.08 4.10
CA ARG A 124 5.04 5.70 5.14
C ARG A 124 4.47 4.31 4.86
N LEU A 125 4.08 4.07 3.61
CA LEU A 125 3.58 2.77 3.18
C LEU A 125 4.70 1.72 3.22
N SER A 126 5.91 2.07 2.78
CA SER A 126 7.07 1.18 2.86
C SER A 126 7.36 0.75 4.30
N ASN A 127 7.42 1.69 5.25
CA ASN A 127 7.70 1.40 6.65
C ASN A 127 6.63 0.47 7.28
N ILE A 128 5.35 0.66 6.94
CA ILE A 128 4.28 -0.23 7.41
C ILE A 128 4.45 -1.64 6.84
N ILE A 129 4.82 -1.75 5.57
CA ILE A 129 5.11 -3.02 4.93
C ILE A 129 6.35 -3.67 5.58
N GLU A 130 7.37 -2.91 5.94
CA GLU A 130 8.55 -3.43 6.64
C GLU A 130 8.24 -4.06 8.01
N LEU A 131 7.21 -3.61 8.73
CA LEU A 131 6.79 -4.25 10.00
C LEU A 131 6.53 -5.74 9.83
N PHE A 132 5.92 -6.13 8.73
CA PHE A 132 5.58 -7.52 8.45
C PHE A 132 6.85 -8.33 8.11
N HIS A 133 7.91 -7.69 7.59
CA HIS A 133 9.15 -8.37 7.18
C HIS A 133 9.97 -8.84 8.38
N GLN A 134 9.96 -8.06 9.46
CA GLN A 134 10.76 -8.26 10.66
C GLN A 134 10.49 -9.58 11.41
N ARG A 135 9.36 -10.26 11.18
CA ARG A 135 8.97 -11.50 11.91
C ARG A 135 8.90 -12.78 11.07
N ARG A 136 9.74 -12.90 10.02
CA ARG A 136 9.74 -14.01 9.03
C ARG A 136 8.56 -13.92 8.06
N TRP A 137 8.46 -12.81 7.34
CA TRP A 137 7.71 -12.78 6.08
C TRP A 137 8.39 -13.77 5.12
N VAL A 138 7.69 -14.80 4.66
CA VAL A 138 8.23 -15.73 3.66
C VAL A 138 7.21 -15.98 2.57
N GLY A 139 7.52 -15.52 1.36
CA GLY A 139 6.91 -15.99 0.11
C GLY A 139 5.65 -15.29 -0.39
N SER A 140 5.23 -15.71 -1.58
CA SER A 140 4.12 -15.16 -2.37
C SER A 140 2.76 -15.17 -1.66
N GLN A 141 2.52 -16.13 -0.77
CA GLN A 141 1.24 -16.29 -0.09
C GLN A 141 0.92 -15.15 0.89
N GLN A 142 1.96 -14.57 1.51
CA GLN A 142 1.81 -13.46 2.44
C GLN A 142 1.58 -12.15 1.67
N LEU A 143 2.29 -11.94 0.56
CA LEU A 143 2.02 -10.83 -0.35
C LEU A 143 0.59 -10.86 -0.90
N VAL A 144 0.12 -12.03 -1.36
CA VAL A 144 -1.27 -12.23 -1.79
C VAL A 144 -2.25 -11.81 -0.68
N THR A 145 -1.93 -12.12 0.57
CA THR A 145 -2.75 -11.74 1.73
C THR A 145 -2.76 -10.23 1.93
N MET A 146 -1.59 -9.59 1.86
CA MET A 146 -1.49 -8.15 2.04
C MET A 146 -2.16 -7.36 0.93
N LEU A 147 -1.95 -7.73 -0.33
CA LEU A 147 -2.64 -7.11 -1.46
C LEU A 147 -4.15 -7.35 -1.37
N SER A 148 -4.58 -8.55 -0.98
CA SER A 148 -6.00 -8.86 -0.75
C SER A 148 -6.63 -7.94 0.30
N ILE A 149 -5.91 -7.64 1.38
CA ILE A 149 -6.37 -6.76 2.46
C ILE A 149 -6.31 -5.28 2.04
N ALA A 150 -5.18 -4.84 1.49
CA ALA A 150 -4.96 -3.46 1.08
C ALA A 150 -5.93 -3.05 -0.04
N LEU A 151 -6.09 -3.88 -1.06
CA LEU A 151 -6.93 -3.61 -2.23
C LEU A 151 -8.37 -4.11 -2.08
N LYS A 152 -8.71 -4.85 -1.01
CA LYS A 152 -10.05 -5.40 -0.77
C LYS A 152 -10.54 -6.38 -1.83
N TYR A 153 -9.63 -7.14 -2.43
CA TYR A 153 -9.97 -8.26 -3.32
C TYR A 153 -9.85 -9.61 -2.62
N PRO A 154 -10.62 -10.61 -3.06
CA PRO A 154 -10.40 -11.99 -2.64
C PRO A 154 -8.98 -12.50 -2.98
N ARG A 155 -8.40 -13.32 -2.09
CA ARG A 155 -7.03 -13.85 -2.27
C ARG A 155 -6.85 -14.64 -3.57
N ASN A 156 -7.86 -15.40 -4.00
CA ASN A 156 -7.80 -16.15 -5.26
C ASN A 156 -7.69 -15.24 -6.47
N VAL A 157 -8.35 -14.08 -6.45
CA VAL A 157 -8.30 -13.09 -7.52
C VAL A 157 -6.93 -12.44 -7.59
N ILE A 158 -6.37 -12.04 -6.44
CA ILE A 158 -4.99 -11.53 -6.35
C ILE A 158 -3.98 -12.59 -6.81
N SER A 159 -4.14 -13.84 -6.37
CA SER A 159 -3.27 -14.96 -6.75
C SER A 159 -3.29 -15.20 -8.26
N GLN A 160 -4.45 -15.05 -8.91
CA GLN A 160 -4.58 -15.18 -10.37
C GLN A 160 -3.87 -14.02 -11.08
N ALA A 161 -4.05 -12.78 -10.62
CA ALA A 161 -3.39 -11.59 -11.17
C ALA A 161 -1.85 -11.59 -10.99
N LEU A 162 -1.33 -12.40 -10.06
CA LEU A 162 0.12 -12.59 -9.84
C LEU A 162 0.63 -13.92 -10.41
N SER A 163 -0.20 -14.68 -11.12
CA SER A 163 0.19 -15.97 -11.68
C SER A 163 1.27 -15.81 -12.75
N ALA A 164 2.02 -16.86 -13.04
CA ALA A 164 3.06 -16.84 -14.07
C ALA A 164 2.53 -16.45 -15.45
N GLU A 165 1.25 -16.73 -15.73
CA GLU A 165 0.59 -16.43 -17.00
C GLU A 165 -0.05 -15.03 -17.04
N ALA A 166 -0.11 -14.34 -15.90
CA ALA A 166 -0.70 -13.02 -15.82
C ALA A 166 0.14 -11.98 -16.58
N PRO A 167 -0.49 -11.07 -17.35
CA PRO A 167 0.17 -9.94 -18.01
C PRO A 167 1.20 -9.21 -17.14
N LEU A 168 0.92 -8.96 -15.86
CA LEU A 168 1.90 -8.32 -14.95
C LEU A 168 3.26 -9.01 -14.93
N ARG A 169 3.28 -10.34 -14.86
CA ARG A 169 4.51 -11.14 -14.86
C ARG A 169 5.09 -11.31 -16.24
N GLN A 170 4.25 -11.55 -17.24
CA GLN A 170 4.68 -11.75 -18.63
C GLN A 170 5.35 -10.50 -19.21
N CYS A 171 4.90 -9.31 -18.81
CA CYS A 171 5.50 -8.04 -19.20
C CYS A 171 6.75 -7.67 -18.39
N GLY A 172 7.16 -8.50 -17.42
CA GLY A 172 8.31 -8.19 -16.56
C GLY A 172 8.12 -6.93 -15.73
N LEU A 173 6.88 -6.59 -15.35
CA LEU A 173 6.64 -5.48 -14.43
C LEU A 173 6.89 -5.90 -12.98
N ILE A 174 6.75 -7.19 -12.72
CA ILE A 174 6.93 -7.79 -11.41
C ILE A 174 7.77 -9.06 -11.52
N SER A 175 8.69 -9.26 -10.56
CA SER A 175 9.47 -10.50 -10.47
C SER A 175 9.15 -11.24 -9.17
N PRO A 176 9.03 -12.59 -9.17
CA PRO A 176 9.34 -13.33 -7.96
C PRO A 176 10.80 -13.06 -7.61
N GLU A 177 11.10 -12.56 -6.42
CA GLU A 177 12.46 -12.66 -5.93
C GLU A 177 12.75 -14.10 -5.47
N ASP A 178 13.93 -14.59 -5.83
CA ASP A 178 14.46 -15.86 -5.33
C ASP A 178 15.08 -15.74 -3.92
N HIS A 179 15.30 -14.52 -3.39
CA HIS A 179 16.10 -14.34 -2.16
C HIS A 179 15.54 -13.41 -1.08
N HIS A 180 14.63 -12.44 -1.35
CA HIS A 180 14.13 -11.48 -0.35
C HIS A 180 12.57 -11.35 -0.27
N ASN A 181 11.85 -12.46 -0.18
CA ASN A 181 10.51 -12.53 0.43
C ASN A 181 9.39 -11.61 -0.14
N GLY A 182 9.51 -11.07 -1.35
CA GLY A 182 8.49 -10.22 -1.98
C GLY A 182 8.36 -10.36 -3.49
N ILE A 183 7.33 -9.72 -4.05
CA ILE A 183 7.28 -9.34 -5.46
C ILE A 183 7.69 -7.88 -5.51
N GLU A 184 8.80 -7.61 -6.17
CA GLU A 184 9.28 -6.25 -6.38
C GLU A 184 8.96 -5.78 -7.81
N LEU A 185 8.86 -4.46 -7.97
CA LEU A 185 8.87 -3.85 -9.29
C LEU A 185 10.26 -4.07 -9.90
N LEU A 186 10.30 -4.54 -11.13
CA LEU A 186 11.56 -4.61 -11.85
C LEU A 186 12.06 -3.18 -12.11
N THR A 187 13.18 -2.84 -11.48
CA THR A 187 13.95 -1.64 -11.80
C THR A 187 14.89 -1.99 -12.95
N ALA A 188 14.80 -1.21 -14.03
CA ALA A 188 15.66 -1.36 -15.21
C ALA A 188 17.07 -0.83 -14.96
#